data_AF-A0A7C5KXQ0-F1
#
_entry.id   AF-A0A7C5KXQ0-F1
#
_cell.length_a   1.000
_cell.length_b   1.000
_cell.length_c   1.000
_cell.angle_alpha   90.00
_cell.angle_beta   90.00
_cell.angle_gamma   90.00
#
_symmetry.space_group_name_H-M   'P 1'
#
loop_
_entity.id
_entity.type
_entity.pdbx_description
1 polymer ?
#
loop_
_entity_poly.entity_id
_entity_poly.type
_entity_poly.pdbx_seq_one_letter_code
_entity_poly.pdbx_strand_id
1 'polypeptide(L)'
;MTSSAPLSPIGLHYFRLPRHTWELMLTRARQLGADAIFSPVPWGFHEIDDNQFDLKGITTPRRNASAFVKLCAAMGFSVILDLMPAPGAGLLFNGFPAWLWRKHPEIQAQDRQGRPLAAIIPQHPTTLKYARRWLERLVRNLPDSAALQLNLQNFPPDFSDHVTAVQWPVWLRKRYAQSGLAGLNAAYAPPAPFNSFSRIPLNANLDSPAFQEDVRAFSVQLNEDAQQSYGQILQELGRPLTQAIDPPPHGAQIIPDFADVGAEIRWAIDAPLRPDGTPRRRFWALKKENLQKTLPDDAPFYAADPVAAVEIPVAADALVGRLMLNGQLEQTSFDAEAGDSVLSAQNKNAAADLYFTLPRAGAPLPDYLAGYLRALLAGKTQTLAYCAGTLEQLLQAFEEPSPPAKAKSPDAALSEAQAALIQANQALHKAASSIGALEEAFTAALDKTQSPELSPTFFSLDAARFKTLQSACQTLAPGLNAAAQTTLPASFTLADYTAAHRRAVDAAGQAFHNLNAVLRRLREELAAGALPPTGWSVHAQVQALLQSLSWMLED
;
A
#
# COMPACT_ATOMS: atom_id res chain seq x y z
N MET A 1 6.94 -33.27 -26.06
CA MET A 1 5.73 -32.45 -25.90
C MET A 1 5.27 -32.59 -24.47
N THR A 2 5.82 -31.79 -23.55
CA THR A 2 5.36 -31.77 -22.16
C THR A 2 4.22 -30.77 -22.07
N SER A 3 2.99 -31.28 -22.05
CA SER A 3 1.81 -30.49 -21.68
C SER A 3 2.02 -30.03 -20.23
N SER A 4 2.44 -28.79 -20.01
CA SER A 4 2.46 -28.20 -18.67
C SER A 4 1.02 -28.13 -18.18
N ALA A 5 0.77 -28.55 -16.94
CA ALA A 5 -0.52 -28.32 -16.31
C ALA A 5 -0.88 -26.81 -16.38
N PRO A 6 -2.17 -26.45 -16.51
CA PRO A 6 -2.58 -25.05 -16.49
C PRO A 6 -2.16 -24.42 -15.16
N LEU A 7 -1.56 -23.22 -15.24
CA LEU A 7 -1.20 -22.45 -14.06
C LEU A 7 -2.43 -22.22 -13.17
N SER A 8 -2.23 -22.26 -11.86
CA SER A 8 -3.20 -21.95 -10.81
C SER A 8 -2.82 -20.61 -10.15
N PRO A 9 -3.12 -19.46 -10.81
CA PRO A 9 -2.75 -18.15 -10.30
C PRO A 9 -3.63 -17.70 -9.14
N ILE A 10 -3.03 -17.05 -8.15
CA ILE A 10 -3.74 -16.32 -7.10
C ILE A 10 -3.41 -14.82 -7.17
N GLY A 11 -4.38 -13.97 -6.89
CA GLY A 11 -4.20 -12.52 -6.97
C GLY A 11 -3.49 -11.98 -5.73
N LEU A 12 -2.35 -11.30 -5.87
CA LEU A 12 -1.66 -10.65 -4.75
C LEU A 12 -1.18 -9.26 -5.17
N HIS A 13 -1.74 -8.22 -4.56
CA HIS A 13 -1.47 -6.83 -4.94
C HIS A 13 -0.34 -6.24 -4.06
N TYR A 14 0.92 -6.50 -4.42
CA TYR A 14 2.08 -6.15 -3.59
C TYR A 14 2.10 -4.67 -3.15
N PHE A 15 1.66 -3.76 -4.02
CA PHE A 15 1.63 -2.31 -3.76
C PHE A 15 0.62 -1.90 -2.67
N ARG A 16 -0.30 -2.79 -2.29
CA ARG A 16 -1.25 -2.59 -1.18
C ARG A 16 -0.72 -3.15 0.14
N LEU A 17 0.33 -3.96 0.11
CA LEU A 17 0.85 -4.69 1.26
C LEU A 17 2.16 -4.06 1.76
N PRO A 18 2.39 -3.98 3.08
CA PRO A 18 3.72 -3.66 3.60
C PRO A 18 4.76 -4.64 3.06
N ARG A 19 5.96 -4.14 2.71
CA ARG A 19 6.98 -4.97 2.04
C ARG A 19 7.37 -6.21 2.85
N HIS A 20 7.41 -6.11 4.18
CA HIS A 20 7.81 -7.20 5.06
C HIS A 20 6.79 -8.36 5.11
N THR A 21 5.55 -8.15 4.66
CA THR A 21 4.52 -9.21 4.68
C THR A 21 4.48 -10.03 3.38
N TRP A 22 5.20 -9.63 2.33
CA TRP A 22 5.12 -10.29 1.03
C TRP A 22 5.47 -11.78 1.09
N GLU A 23 6.52 -12.15 1.82
CA GLU A 23 6.95 -13.55 1.95
C GLU A 23 5.91 -14.40 2.69
N LEU A 24 5.32 -13.86 3.76
CA LEU A 24 4.22 -14.52 4.46
C LEU A 24 3.02 -14.75 3.51
N MET A 25 2.65 -13.73 2.74
CA MET A 25 1.52 -13.85 1.81
C MET A 25 1.80 -14.84 0.67
N LEU A 26 3.03 -14.88 0.17
CA LEU A 26 3.47 -15.87 -0.82
C LEU A 26 3.50 -17.29 -0.24
N THR A 27 3.90 -17.45 1.03
CA THR A 27 3.81 -18.75 1.72
C THR A 27 2.35 -19.20 1.84
N ARG A 28 1.43 -18.30 2.18
CA ARG A 28 -0.02 -18.59 2.19
C ARG A 28 -0.54 -18.95 0.80
N ALA A 29 -0.11 -18.23 -0.25
CA ALA A 29 -0.43 -18.59 -1.63
C ALA A 29 -0.05 -20.04 -1.96
N ARG A 30 1.14 -20.47 -1.53
CA ARG A 30 1.60 -21.84 -1.72
C ARG A 30 0.76 -22.86 -0.96
N GLN A 31 0.39 -22.57 0.29
CA GLN A 31 -0.45 -23.43 1.09
C GLN A 31 -1.85 -23.61 0.48
N LEU A 32 -2.33 -22.60 -0.23
CA LEU A 32 -3.58 -22.66 -1.01
C LEU A 32 -3.42 -23.39 -2.36
N GLY A 33 -2.24 -23.94 -2.66
CA GLY A 33 -1.95 -24.68 -3.88
C GLY A 33 -1.63 -23.82 -5.10
N ALA A 34 -1.38 -22.51 -4.92
CA ALA A 34 -1.01 -21.65 -6.04
C ALA A 34 0.43 -21.93 -6.52
N ASP A 35 0.61 -21.93 -7.84
CA ASP A 35 1.90 -22.03 -8.52
C ASP A 35 2.27 -20.74 -9.29
N ALA A 36 1.34 -19.79 -9.36
CA ALA A 36 1.50 -18.50 -10.01
C ALA A 36 0.88 -17.36 -9.18
N ILE A 37 1.44 -16.16 -9.36
CA ILE A 37 0.96 -14.92 -8.74
C ILE A 37 0.52 -13.96 -9.84
N PHE A 38 -0.73 -13.52 -9.76
CA PHE A 38 -1.25 -12.42 -10.57
C PHE A 38 -1.14 -11.11 -9.78
N SER A 39 -0.53 -10.08 -10.38
CA SER A 39 -0.42 -8.77 -9.71
C SER A 39 -0.53 -7.59 -10.68
N PRO A 40 -1.42 -6.61 -10.44
CA PRO A 40 -1.43 -5.38 -11.20
C PRO A 40 -0.24 -4.49 -10.83
N VAL A 41 0.22 -3.70 -11.80
CA VAL A 41 1.24 -2.67 -11.61
C VAL A 41 0.60 -1.31 -11.89
N PRO A 42 0.09 -0.60 -10.87
CA PRO A 42 -0.63 0.65 -11.09
C PRO A 42 0.31 1.75 -11.58
N TRP A 43 0.10 2.22 -12.80
CA TRP A 43 0.93 3.25 -13.41
C TRP A 43 1.01 4.51 -12.53
N GLY A 44 -0.11 5.08 -12.10
CA GLY A 44 -0.15 6.26 -11.24
C GLY A 44 0.43 6.07 -9.83
N PHE A 45 0.62 4.82 -9.38
CA PHE A 45 1.33 4.56 -8.13
C PHE A 45 2.84 4.65 -8.34
N HIS A 46 3.36 4.19 -9.47
CA HIS A 46 4.78 4.15 -9.79
C HIS A 46 5.30 5.38 -10.52
N GLU A 47 4.46 6.13 -11.23
CA GLU A 47 4.78 7.43 -11.80
C GLU A 47 4.06 8.53 -11.01
N ILE A 48 4.76 9.05 -9.98
CA ILE A 48 4.23 9.92 -8.93
C ILE A 48 3.82 11.29 -9.51
N ASP A 49 4.64 11.81 -10.41
CA ASP A 49 4.41 13.02 -11.19
C ASP A 49 5.01 12.82 -12.60
N ASP A 50 4.77 13.74 -13.54
CA ASP A 50 5.26 13.63 -14.92
C ASP A 50 6.77 13.36 -14.94
N ASN A 51 7.16 12.19 -15.44
CA ASN A 51 8.55 11.73 -15.54
C ASN A 51 9.23 11.39 -14.20
N GLN A 52 8.48 11.29 -13.09
CA GLN A 52 8.98 10.91 -11.77
C GLN A 52 8.58 9.47 -11.43
N PHE A 53 9.47 8.52 -11.71
CA PHE A 53 9.22 7.10 -11.54
C PHE A 53 9.88 6.51 -10.29
N ASP A 54 9.17 5.60 -9.62
CA ASP A 54 9.72 4.76 -8.57
C ASP A 54 9.22 3.31 -8.74
N LEU A 55 10.11 2.45 -9.23
CA LEU A 55 9.93 1.01 -9.40
C LEU A 55 10.87 0.19 -8.48
N LYS A 56 11.69 0.90 -7.69
CA LYS A 56 12.73 0.33 -6.82
C LYS A 56 12.39 0.52 -5.33
N GLY A 57 11.27 1.16 -5.03
CA GLY A 57 10.81 1.42 -3.69
C GLY A 57 11.56 2.52 -2.95
N ILE A 58 12.10 3.50 -3.69
CA ILE A 58 12.89 4.61 -3.14
C ILE A 58 12.02 5.51 -2.24
N THR A 59 10.79 5.79 -2.68
CA THR A 59 9.86 6.68 -1.98
C THR A 59 8.94 5.93 -1.03
N THR A 60 8.69 4.64 -1.29
CA THR A 60 8.07 3.71 -0.34
C THR A 60 8.45 2.28 -0.72
N PRO A 61 8.77 1.39 0.24
CA PRO A 61 9.13 0.00 -0.06
C PRO A 61 8.10 -0.76 -0.90
N ARG A 62 6.83 -0.34 -0.83
CA ARG A 62 5.70 -0.91 -1.60
C ARG A 62 5.80 -0.67 -3.10
N ARG A 63 6.62 0.28 -3.54
CA ARG A 63 6.88 0.58 -4.96
C ARG A 63 7.96 -0.30 -5.57
N ASN A 64 8.57 -1.22 -4.82
CA ASN A 64 9.62 -2.09 -5.32
C ASN A 64 9.06 -3.31 -6.08
N ALA A 65 8.47 -3.05 -7.25
CA ALA A 65 7.92 -4.08 -8.14
C ALA A 65 8.98 -5.11 -8.54
N SER A 66 10.22 -4.65 -8.79
CA SER A 66 11.33 -5.52 -9.17
C SER A 66 11.68 -6.53 -8.07
N ALA A 67 11.76 -6.09 -6.80
CA ALA A 67 12.03 -6.98 -5.68
C ALA A 67 10.87 -7.95 -5.42
N PHE A 68 9.63 -7.52 -5.63
CA PHE A 68 8.47 -8.39 -5.52
C PHE A 68 8.54 -9.55 -6.52
N VAL A 69 8.78 -9.27 -7.81
CA VAL A 69 8.93 -10.31 -8.84
C VAL A 69 10.08 -11.26 -8.52
N LYS A 70 11.22 -10.73 -8.07
CA LYS A 70 12.38 -11.55 -7.68
C LYS A 70 12.06 -12.46 -6.49
N LEU A 71 11.29 -11.97 -5.52
CA LEU A 71 10.86 -12.78 -4.37
C LEU A 71 9.93 -13.92 -4.81
N CYS A 72 8.93 -13.63 -5.64
CA CYS A 72 8.07 -14.66 -6.20
C CYS A 72 8.89 -15.75 -6.92
N ALA A 73 9.82 -15.34 -7.78
CA ALA A 73 10.70 -16.26 -8.51
C ALA A 73 11.60 -17.07 -7.58
N ALA A 74 12.21 -16.45 -6.56
CA ALA A 74 13.02 -17.13 -5.55
C ALA A 74 12.22 -18.16 -4.75
N MET A 75 10.94 -17.87 -4.53
CA MET A 75 10.02 -18.81 -3.91
C MET A 75 9.51 -19.85 -4.91
N GLY A 76 9.75 -19.75 -6.22
CA GLY A 76 9.30 -20.74 -7.22
C GLY A 76 7.89 -20.49 -7.77
N PHE A 77 7.37 -19.27 -7.67
CA PHE A 77 6.14 -18.87 -8.35
C PHE A 77 6.41 -18.33 -9.76
N SER A 78 5.52 -18.67 -10.69
CA SER A 78 5.36 -17.89 -11.92
C SER A 78 4.72 -16.55 -11.60
N VAL A 79 5.07 -15.47 -12.30
CA VAL A 79 4.50 -14.13 -12.04
C VAL A 79 3.86 -13.59 -13.30
N ILE A 80 2.60 -13.19 -13.20
CA ILE A 80 1.83 -12.54 -14.25
C ILE A 80 1.55 -11.11 -13.79
N LEU A 81 2.13 -10.14 -14.51
CA LEU A 81 1.94 -8.73 -14.22
C LEU A 81 0.92 -8.11 -15.17
N ASP A 82 -0.11 -7.50 -14.61
CA ASP A 82 -1.06 -6.69 -15.37
C ASP A 82 -0.59 -5.24 -15.42
N LEU A 83 -0.12 -4.82 -16.60
CA LEU A 83 0.59 -3.55 -16.77
C LEU A 83 -0.34 -2.35 -16.89
N MET A 84 -1.63 -2.62 -17.14
CA MET A 84 -2.67 -1.60 -17.17
C MET A 84 -3.88 -2.09 -16.38
N PRO A 85 -4.07 -1.59 -15.15
CA PRO A 85 -5.19 -2.04 -14.34
C PRO A 85 -6.53 -1.74 -15.00
N ALA A 86 -7.41 -2.73 -14.98
CA ALA A 86 -8.76 -2.61 -15.50
C ALA A 86 -9.60 -1.56 -14.74
N PRO A 87 -10.56 -0.91 -15.42
CA PRO A 87 -11.61 -0.15 -14.75
C PRO A 87 -12.29 -0.97 -13.65
N GLY A 88 -12.48 -0.37 -12.46
CA GLY A 88 -13.14 -1.06 -11.34
C GLY A 88 -12.21 -1.85 -10.41
N ALA A 89 -10.89 -1.86 -10.63
CA ALA A 89 -9.91 -2.52 -9.75
C ALA A 89 -9.75 -1.87 -8.34
N GLY A 90 -10.56 -0.87 -8.00
CA GLY A 90 -10.49 -0.14 -6.73
C GLY A 90 -9.22 0.71 -6.59
N LEU A 91 -8.66 1.18 -7.71
CA LEU A 91 -7.49 2.05 -7.76
C LEU A 91 -7.93 3.50 -8.03
N LEU A 92 -7.25 4.46 -7.40
CA LEU A 92 -7.45 5.88 -7.72
C LEU A 92 -7.20 6.10 -9.21
N PHE A 93 -8.12 6.83 -9.87
CA PHE A 93 -8.07 7.10 -11.31
C PHE A 93 -7.93 5.84 -12.19
N ASN A 94 -8.47 4.70 -11.73
CA ASN A 94 -8.30 3.39 -12.37
C ASN A 94 -6.83 3.02 -12.62
N GLY A 95 -5.93 3.51 -11.76
CA GLY A 95 -4.49 3.27 -11.85
C GLY A 95 -3.73 4.14 -12.84
N PHE A 96 -4.37 5.11 -13.50
CA PHE A 96 -3.69 6.13 -14.30
C PHE A 96 -3.12 7.27 -13.42
N PRO A 97 -2.01 7.91 -13.81
CA PRO A 97 -1.43 8.98 -13.01
C PRO A 97 -2.28 10.25 -13.00
N ALA A 98 -2.54 10.82 -11.82
CA ALA A 98 -3.38 12.02 -11.67
C ALA A 98 -2.86 13.24 -12.48
N TRP A 99 -1.53 13.38 -12.60
CA TRP A 99 -0.91 14.45 -13.37
C TRP A 99 -1.24 14.38 -14.87
N LEU A 100 -1.48 13.16 -15.40
CA LEU A 100 -1.78 12.96 -16.82
C LEU A 100 -3.14 13.57 -17.17
N TRP A 101 -4.15 13.34 -16.33
CA TRP A 101 -5.49 13.93 -16.46
C TRP A 101 -5.46 15.46 -16.39
N ARG A 102 -4.68 16.00 -15.44
CA ARG A 102 -4.57 17.45 -15.24
C ARG A 102 -3.89 18.14 -16.42
N LYS A 103 -2.86 17.50 -16.99
CA LYS A 103 -2.07 18.08 -18.09
C LYS A 103 -2.76 17.90 -19.44
N HIS A 104 -3.53 16.83 -19.59
CA HIS A 104 -4.15 16.42 -20.85
C HIS A 104 -5.63 16.09 -20.65
N PRO A 105 -6.49 17.08 -20.39
CA PRO A 105 -7.92 16.85 -20.19
C PRO A 105 -8.61 16.26 -21.44
N GLU A 106 -8.04 16.43 -22.64
CA GLU A 106 -8.55 15.89 -23.90
C GLU A 106 -8.58 14.35 -23.95
N ILE A 107 -7.87 13.66 -23.06
CA ILE A 107 -7.84 12.19 -23.00
C ILE A 107 -8.99 11.62 -22.17
N GLN A 108 -9.81 12.46 -21.54
CA GLN A 108 -10.90 12.01 -20.68
C GLN A 108 -12.06 11.50 -21.54
N ALA A 109 -12.49 10.27 -21.27
CA ALA A 109 -13.66 9.68 -21.91
C ALA A 109 -14.94 10.44 -21.50
N GLN A 110 -15.95 10.41 -22.36
CA GLN A 110 -17.23 11.08 -22.14
C GLN A 110 -18.38 10.10 -22.33
N ASP A 111 -19.45 10.30 -21.57
CA ASP A 111 -20.70 9.59 -21.80
C ASP A 111 -21.45 10.14 -23.02
N ARG A 112 -22.58 9.51 -23.35
CA ARG A 112 -23.39 9.85 -24.52
C ARG A 112 -23.92 11.30 -24.50
N GLN A 113 -23.94 11.94 -23.35
CA GLN A 113 -24.36 13.33 -23.15
C GLN A 113 -23.18 14.31 -23.14
N GLY A 114 -21.95 13.83 -23.36
CA GLY A 114 -20.73 14.65 -23.31
C GLY A 114 -20.22 14.92 -21.90
N ARG A 115 -20.73 14.22 -20.88
CA ARG A 115 -20.28 14.41 -19.49
C ARG A 115 -18.99 13.60 -19.27
N PRO A 116 -18.01 14.14 -18.54
CA PRO A 116 -16.75 13.47 -18.29
C PRO A 116 -16.93 12.19 -17.47
N LEU A 117 -16.29 11.11 -17.91
CA LEU A 117 -16.21 9.84 -17.20
C LEU A 117 -14.90 9.76 -16.41
N ALA A 118 -14.89 8.93 -15.36
CA ALA A 118 -13.67 8.57 -14.64
C ALA A 118 -12.85 7.52 -15.41
N ALA A 119 -12.77 7.63 -16.73
CA ALA A 119 -11.97 6.77 -17.61
C ALA A 119 -11.19 7.63 -18.61
N ILE A 120 -10.01 7.17 -19.01
CA ILE A 120 -9.29 7.77 -20.14
C ILE A 120 -9.59 7.00 -21.42
N ILE A 121 -9.37 7.65 -22.55
CA ILE A 121 -9.41 7.07 -23.88
C ILE A 121 -8.08 6.34 -24.14
N PRO A 122 -8.03 4.99 -24.15
CA PRO A 122 -6.77 4.26 -24.28
C PRO A 122 -6.08 4.50 -25.63
N GLN A 123 -6.89 4.65 -26.68
CA GLN A 123 -6.45 4.86 -28.05
C GLN A 123 -6.08 6.31 -28.40
N HIS A 124 -6.28 7.26 -27.48
CA HIS A 124 -5.94 8.64 -27.78
C HIS A 124 -4.41 8.77 -27.99
N PRO A 125 -3.93 9.50 -29.02
CA PRO A 125 -2.50 9.61 -29.32
C PRO A 125 -1.65 10.08 -28.13
N THR A 126 -2.16 11.03 -27.34
CA THR A 126 -1.52 11.47 -26.10
C THR A 126 -1.41 10.31 -25.09
N THR A 127 -2.47 9.53 -24.90
CA THR A 127 -2.46 8.36 -24.01
C THR A 127 -1.40 7.35 -24.46
N LEU A 128 -1.40 6.98 -25.73
CA LEU A 128 -0.43 6.03 -26.31
C LEU A 128 1.02 6.50 -26.16
N LYS A 129 1.28 7.80 -26.35
CA LYS A 129 2.61 8.41 -26.15
C LYS A 129 3.10 8.20 -24.72
N TYR A 130 2.27 8.51 -23.73
CA TYR A 130 2.65 8.38 -22.32
C TYR A 130 2.67 6.93 -21.85
N ALA A 131 1.76 6.09 -22.34
CA ALA A 131 1.75 4.65 -22.10
C ALA A 131 3.04 4.00 -22.62
N ARG A 132 3.52 4.37 -23.81
CA ARG A 132 4.82 3.90 -24.31
C ARG A 132 5.95 4.24 -23.35
N ARG A 133 6.04 5.49 -22.87
CA ARG A 133 7.06 5.90 -21.90
C ARG A 133 6.98 5.09 -20.62
N TRP A 134 5.77 4.88 -20.10
CA TRP A 134 5.52 4.07 -18.92
C TRP A 134 6.00 2.63 -19.11
N LEU A 135 5.54 1.97 -20.18
CA LEU A 135 5.89 0.59 -20.48
C LEU A 135 7.40 0.42 -20.69
N GLU A 136 8.04 1.36 -21.40
CA GLU A 136 9.49 1.37 -21.61
C GLU A 136 10.26 1.50 -20.27
N ARG A 137 9.75 2.31 -19.33
CA ARG A 137 10.36 2.43 -18.00
C ARG A 137 10.10 1.18 -17.16
N LEU A 138 8.89 0.64 -17.22
CA LEU A 138 8.46 -0.52 -16.45
C LEU A 138 9.26 -1.76 -16.85
N VAL A 139 9.24 -2.10 -18.14
CA VAL A 139 9.92 -3.26 -18.69
C VAL A 139 11.42 -3.25 -18.40
N ARG A 140 12.09 -2.09 -18.51
CA ARG A 140 13.52 -1.95 -18.19
C ARG A 140 13.88 -2.23 -16.73
N ASN A 141 12.93 -2.16 -15.79
CA ASN A 141 13.18 -2.35 -14.36
C ASN A 141 12.62 -3.67 -13.82
N LEU A 142 11.79 -4.37 -14.60
CA LEU A 142 11.22 -5.66 -14.21
C LEU A 142 12.10 -6.82 -14.68
N PRO A 143 12.27 -7.88 -13.86
CA PRO A 143 12.89 -9.11 -14.31
C PRO A 143 12.19 -9.71 -15.54
N ASP A 144 12.96 -10.39 -16.40
CA ASP A 144 12.44 -11.07 -17.60
C ASP A 144 11.62 -12.31 -17.26
N SER A 145 11.76 -12.83 -16.03
CA SER A 145 10.95 -13.95 -15.52
C SER A 145 9.48 -13.62 -15.30
N ALA A 146 9.09 -12.34 -15.33
CA ALA A 146 7.68 -11.95 -15.23
C ALA A 146 7.00 -12.01 -16.61
N ALA A 147 5.95 -12.83 -16.69
CA ALA A 147 4.96 -12.82 -17.74
C ALA A 147 4.18 -11.50 -17.71
N LEU A 148 3.83 -10.96 -18.87
CA LEU A 148 3.21 -9.65 -19.03
C LEU A 148 1.83 -9.78 -19.67
N GLN A 149 0.84 -9.17 -19.04
CA GLN A 149 -0.53 -9.12 -19.52
C GLN A 149 -1.05 -7.67 -19.50
N LEU A 150 -2.08 -7.43 -20.29
CA LEU A 150 -2.86 -6.20 -20.27
C LEU A 150 -4.33 -6.53 -20.07
N ASN A 151 -4.95 -5.88 -19.09
CA ASN A 151 -6.39 -5.92 -18.91
C ASN A 151 -7.06 -4.62 -19.38
N LEU A 152 -7.00 -4.39 -20.68
CA LEU A 152 -7.67 -3.26 -21.35
C LEU A 152 -9.11 -3.59 -21.78
N GLN A 153 -9.79 -4.43 -21.00
CA GLN A 153 -11.18 -4.82 -21.26
C GLN A 153 -12.14 -4.05 -20.35
N ASN A 154 -13.40 -3.98 -20.74
CA ASN A 154 -14.48 -3.36 -19.95
C ASN A 154 -14.34 -1.85 -19.70
N PHE A 155 -13.68 -1.11 -20.61
CA PHE A 155 -13.81 0.34 -20.61
C PHE A 155 -15.26 0.74 -20.85
N PRO A 156 -15.75 1.80 -20.17
CA PRO A 156 -17.08 2.32 -20.44
C PRO A 156 -17.15 2.81 -21.90
N PRO A 157 -18.33 2.71 -22.55
CA PRO A 157 -18.53 3.29 -23.86
C PRO A 157 -18.14 4.78 -23.88
N ASP A 158 -17.32 5.17 -24.85
CA ASP A 158 -16.82 6.53 -24.98
C ASP A 158 -17.48 7.25 -26.16
N PHE A 159 -17.90 8.50 -25.91
CA PHE A 159 -18.51 9.39 -26.89
C PHE A 159 -17.75 10.72 -26.99
N SER A 160 -16.47 10.76 -26.60
CA SER A 160 -15.58 11.89 -26.78
C SER A 160 -15.46 12.33 -28.25
N ASP A 161 -15.01 13.56 -28.48
CA ASP A 161 -14.76 14.09 -29.83
C ASP A 161 -13.75 13.22 -30.62
N HIS A 162 -12.74 12.67 -29.94
CA HIS A 162 -11.77 11.78 -30.58
C HIS A 162 -12.46 10.51 -31.12
N VAL A 163 -13.31 9.89 -30.32
CA VAL A 163 -14.03 8.68 -30.74
C VAL A 163 -15.07 9.00 -31.80
N THR A 164 -15.91 10.02 -31.57
CA THR A 164 -17.08 10.32 -32.39
C THR A 164 -16.73 11.00 -33.72
N ALA A 165 -15.75 11.88 -33.75
CA ALA A 165 -15.38 12.64 -34.95
C ALA A 165 -14.24 11.99 -35.75
N VAL A 166 -13.41 11.14 -35.13
CA VAL A 166 -12.24 10.53 -35.79
C VAL A 166 -12.42 9.02 -35.94
N GLN A 167 -12.51 8.27 -34.85
CA GLN A 167 -12.44 6.80 -34.91
C GLN A 167 -13.71 6.17 -35.52
N TRP A 168 -14.88 6.66 -35.14
CA TRP A 168 -16.17 6.14 -35.62
C TRP A 168 -16.36 6.29 -37.15
N PRO A 169 -16.15 7.48 -37.76
CA PRO A 169 -16.23 7.61 -39.22
C PRO A 169 -15.22 6.76 -39.98
N VAL A 170 -14.01 6.59 -39.43
CA VAL A 170 -12.98 5.72 -40.02
C VAL A 170 -13.40 4.26 -39.97
N TRP A 171 -13.97 3.81 -38.86
CA TRP A 171 -14.48 2.46 -38.71
C TRP A 171 -15.64 2.19 -39.67
N LEU A 172 -16.62 3.10 -39.77
CA LEU A 172 -17.74 2.95 -40.70
C LEU A 172 -17.29 2.86 -42.17
N ARG A 173 -16.29 3.66 -42.58
CA ARG A 173 -15.71 3.57 -43.93
C ARG A 173 -15.14 2.19 -44.22
N LYS A 174 -14.48 1.57 -43.23
CA LYS A 174 -13.96 0.20 -43.36
C LYS A 174 -15.10 -0.82 -43.41
N ARG A 175 -16.07 -0.70 -42.50
CA ARG A 175 -17.22 -1.60 -42.38
C ARG A 175 -18.08 -1.65 -43.65
N TYR A 176 -18.32 -0.49 -44.26
CA TYR A 176 -19.13 -0.31 -45.47
C TYR A 176 -18.27 -0.07 -46.73
N ALA A 177 -17.02 -0.53 -46.75
CA ALA A 177 -16.10 -0.26 -47.87
C ALA A 177 -16.63 -0.73 -49.23
N GLN A 178 -17.39 -1.82 -49.26
CA GLN A 178 -17.94 -2.40 -50.51
C GLN A 178 -19.22 -1.72 -50.99
N SER A 179 -20.12 -1.37 -50.08
CA SER A 179 -21.45 -0.82 -50.39
C SER A 179 -21.53 0.71 -50.29
N GLY A 180 -20.49 1.33 -49.73
CA GLY A 180 -20.37 2.77 -49.54
C GLY A 180 -21.47 3.36 -48.68
N LEU A 181 -21.63 4.68 -48.80
CA LEU A 181 -22.63 5.43 -48.03
C LEU A 181 -24.07 5.05 -48.42
N ALA A 182 -24.29 4.59 -49.66
CA ALA A 182 -25.59 4.11 -50.11
C ALA A 182 -26.02 2.86 -49.35
N GLY A 183 -25.12 1.88 -49.18
CA GLY A 183 -25.38 0.69 -48.37
C GLY A 183 -25.64 1.00 -46.90
N LEU A 184 -24.89 1.95 -46.33
CA LEU A 184 -25.11 2.39 -44.96
C LEU A 184 -26.48 3.06 -44.80
N ASN A 185 -26.86 3.99 -45.68
CA ASN A 185 -28.17 4.65 -45.62
C ASN A 185 -29.32 3.64 -45.76
N ALA A 186 -29.15 2.60 -46.60
CA ALA A 186 -30.12 1.52 -46.71
C ALA A 186 -30.23 0.70 -45.42
N ALA A 187 -29.11 0.42 -44.75
CA ALA A 187 -29.09 -0.34 -43.49
C ALA A 187 -29.62 0.46 -42.30
N TYR A 188 -29.25 1.73 -42.19
CA TYR A 188 -29.60 2.58 -41.04
C TYR A 188 -30.99 3.20 -41.16
N ALA A 189 -31.53 3.30 -42.38
CA ALA A 189 -32.82 3.93 -42.69
C ALA A 189 -33.06 5.24 -41.90
N PRO A 190 -32.11 6.20 -41.91
CA PRO A 190 -32.24 7.42 -41.13
C PRO A 190 -33.39 8.31 -41.66
N PRO A 191 -33.94 9.22 -40.83
CA PRO A 191 -34.98 10.15 -41.27
C PRO A 191 -34.61 11.00 -42.49
N ALA A 192 -33.32 11.28 -42.68
CA ALA A 192 -32.75 11.89 -43.87
C ALA A 192 -31.43 11.17 -44.23
N PRO A 193 -31.14 10.92 -45.52
CA PRO A 193 -29.91 10.25 -45.94
C PRO A 193 -28.66 11.02 -45.50
N PHE A 194 -27.68 10.32 -44.97
CA PHE A 194 -26.36 10.89 -44.70
C PHE A 194 -25.62 11.14 -46.02
N ASN A 195 -24.85 12.22 -46.07
CA ASN A 195 -24.01 12.61 -47.22
C ASN A 195 -22.50 12.44 -46.96
N SER A 196 -22.10 12.08 -45.75
CA SER A 196 -20.72 11.79 -45.37
C SER A 196 -20.66 10.91 -44.12
N PHE A 197 -19.70 9.98 -44.06
CA PHE A 197 -19.43 9.18 -42.86
C PHE A 197 -19.08 10.02 -41.64
N SER A 198 -18.45 11.19 -41.84
CA SER A 198 -18.09 12.11 -40.74
C SER A 198 -19.28 12.85 -40.13
N ARG A 199 -20.46 12.75 -40.75
CA ARG A 199 -21.70 13.36 -40.26
C ARG A 199 -22.61 12.36 -39.55
N ILE A 200 -22.16 11.12 -39.34
CA ILE A 200 -22.95 10.06 -38.73
C ILE A 200 -22.72 10.09 -37.21
N PRO A 201 -23.71 10.53 -36.41
CA PRO A 201 -23.56 10.62 -34.95
C PRO A 201 -23.55 9.24 -34.28
N LEU A 202 -22.43 8.88 -33.64
CA LEU A 202 -22.37 7.69 -32.76
C LEU A 202 -23.35 7.82 -31.57
N ASN A 203 -23.61 9.04 -31.11
CA ASN A 203 -24.51 9.35 -30.01
C ASN A 203 -26.00 9.45 -30.43
N ALA A 204 -26.36 9.24 -31.70
CA ALA A 204 -27.75 9.33 -32.12
C ALA A 204 -28.58 8.13 -31.67
N ASN A 205 -29.83 8.40 -31.27
CA ASN A 205 -30.85 7.38 -31.06
C ASN A 205 -31.53 7.05 -32.39
N LEU A 206 -30.84 6.30 -33.23
CA LEU A 206 -31.45 5.67 -34.40
C LEU A 206 -32.10 4.35 -33.97
N ASP A 207 -33.38 4.20 -34.28
CA ASP A 207 -34.14 2.96 -34.10
C ASP A 207 -33.88 2.00 -35.27
N SER A 208 -32.60 1.67 -35.46
CA SER A 208 -32.13 0.74 -36.50
C SER A 208 -31.34 -0.39 -35.84
N PRO A 209 -31.76 -1.67 -35.98
CA PRO A 209 -31.01 -2.81 -35.49
C PRO A 209 -29.58 -2.86 -36.03
N ALA A 210 -29.38 -2.48 -37.30
CA ALA A 210 -28.06 -2.42 -37.92
C ALA A 210 -27.17 -1.35 -37.28
N PHE A 211 -27.72 -0.17 -36.96
CA PHE A 211 -26.99 0.87 -36.23
C PHE A 211 -26.61 0.40 -34.82
N GLN A 212 -27.53 -0.22 -34.08
CA GLN A 212 -27.25 -0.72 -32.73
C GLN A 212 -26.21 -1.84 -32.72
N GLU A 213 -26.23 -2.72 -33.72
CA GLU A 213 -25.19 -3.74 -33.94
C GLU A 213 -23.83 -3.10 -34.19
N ASP A 214 -23.77 -2.13 -35.11
CA ASP A 214 -22.52 -1.47 -35.47
C ASP A 214 -21.93 -0.67 -34.29
N VAL A 215 -22.75 -0.01 -33.47
CA VAL A 215 -22.32 0.66 -32.23
C VAL A 215 -21.68 -0.35 -31.26
N ARG A 216 -22.29 -1.54 -31.10
CA ARG A 216 -21.75 -2.60 -30.25
C ARG A 216 -20.44 -3.15 -30.81
N ALA A 217 -20.41 -3.47 -32.10
CA ALA A 217 -19.23 -3.97 -32.78
C ALA A 217 -18.06 -2.98 -32.72
N PHE A 218 -18.33 -1.69 -32.90
CA PHE A 218 -17.33 -0.64 -32.77
C PHE A 218 -16.79 -0.51 -31.33
N SER A 219 -17.65 -0.65 -30.32
CA SER A 219 -17.22 -0.64 -28.92
C SER A 219 -16.28 -1.81 -28.59
N VAL A 220 -16.54 -2.99 -29.16
CA VAL A 220 -15.64 -4.15 -29.06
C VAL A 220 -14.32 -3.86 -29.77
N GLN A 221 -14.37 -3.34 -30.99
CA GLN A 221 -13.18 -3.00 -31.79
C GLN A 221 -12.28 -1.99 -31.08
N LEU A 222 -12.82 -0.98 -30.40
CA LEU A 222 -12.01 0.00 -29.66
C LEU A 222 -11.15 -0.65 -28.57
N ASN A 223 -11.70 -1.64 -27.86
CA ASN A 223 -10.97 -2.39 -26.84
C ASN A 223 -9.91 -3.30 -27.47
N GLU A 224 -10.23 -3.96 -28.59
CA GLU A 224 -9.29 -4.79 -29.34
C GLU A 224 -8.12 -3.97 -29.91
N ASP A 225 -8.41 -2.81 -30.49
CA ASP A 225 -7.41 -1.89 -31.02
C ASP A 225 -6.47 -1.43 -29.89
N ALA A 226 -7.01 -1.11 -28.71
CA ALA A 226 -6.24 -0.77 -27.50
C ALA A 226 -5.29 -1.91 -27.11
N GLN A 227 -5.81 -3.14 -26.98
CA GLN A 227 -4.98 -4.31 -26.72
C GLN A 227 -3.88 -4.50 -27.76
N GLN A 228 -4.21 -4.36 -29.05
CA GLN A 228 -3.25 -4.51 -30.13
C GLN A 228 -2.16 -3.44 -30.10
N SER A 229 -2.50 -2.18 -29.89
CA SER A 229 -1.55 -1.06 -29.91
C SER A 229 -0.55 -1.16 -28.75
N TYR A 230 -1.02 -1.51 -27.56
CA TYR A 230 -0.16 -1.71 -26.40
C TYR A 230 0.66 -3.00 -26.51
N GLY A 231 0.08 -4.06 -27.07
CA GLY A 231 0.79 -5.29 -27.40
C GLY A 231 1.94 -5.05 -28.40
N GLN A 232 1.70 -4.23 -29.42
CA GLN A 232 2.73 -3.82 -30.38
C GLN A 232 3.85 -3.01 -29.70
N ILE A 233 3.51 -2.06 -28.82
CA ILE A 233 4.51 -1.31 -28.02
C ILE A 233 5.42 -2.30 -27.27
N LEU A 234 4.84 -3.29 -26.59
CA LEU A 234 5.58 -4.28 -25.81
C LEU A 234 6.42 -5.21 -26.69
N GLN A 235 5.91 -5.59 -27.86
CA GLN A 235 6.66 -6.36 -28.86
C GLN A 235 7.88 -5.59 -29.36
N GLU A 236 7.74 -4.29 -29.67
CA GLU A 236 8.85 -3.42 -30.07
C GLU A 236 9.89 -3.23 -28.96
N LEU A 237 9.46 -3.28 -27.69
CA LEU A 237 10.33 -3.23 -26.52
C LEU A 237 11.00 -4.58 -26.20
N GLY A 238 10.78 -5.62 -27.02
CA GLY A 238 11.37 -6.95 -26.86
C GLY A 238 10.75 -7.80 -25.76
N ARG A 239 9.58 -7.40 -25.23
CA ARG A 239 8.89 -8.05 -24.11
C ARG A 239 7.42 -8.26 -24.46
N PRO A 240 7.10 -9.14 -25.43
CA PRO A 240 5.74 -9.34 -25.92
C PRO A 240 4.80 -9.83 -24.82
N LEU A 241 3.51 -9.61 -25.01
CA LEU A 241 2.47 -10.13 -24.13
C LEU A 241 2.54 -11.66 -24.09
N THR A 242 2.41 -12.20 -22.88
CA THR A 242 2.13 -13.63 -22.69
C THR A 242 0.65 -13.91 -22.91
N GLN A 243 0.31 -15.17 -23.18
CA GLN A 243 -1.09 -15.58 -23.39
C GLN A 243 -1.95 -15.10 -22.21
N ALA A 244 -3.09 -14.47 -22.52
CA ALA A 244 -3.96 -13.88 -21.51
C ALA A 244 -4.48 -14.98 -20.58
N ILE A 245 -4.29 -14.78 -19.27
CA ILE A 245 -4.87 -15.61 -18.22
C ILE A 245 -5.95 -14.75 -17.57
N ASP A 246 -7.16 -15.28 -17.42
CA ASP A 246 -8.22 -14.54 -16.77
C ASP A 246 -7.77 -14.16 -15.35
N PRO A 247 -7.94 -12.89 -14.94
CA PRO A 247 -7.61 -12.50 -13.58
C PRO A 247 -8.39 -13.39 -12.62
N PRO A 248 -7.75 -13.90 -11.55
CA PRO A 248 -8.44 -14.75 -10.60
C PRO A 248 -9.68 -14.01 -10.05
N PRO A 249 -10.83 -14.72 -9.90
CA PRO A 249 -12.05 -14.12 -9.38
C PRO A 249 -11.79 -13.46 -8.03
N HIS A 250 -12.60 -12.47 -7.64
CA HIS A 250 -12.35 -11.68 -6.42
C HIS A 250 -12.15 -12.51 -5.15
N GLY A 251 -12.73 -13.71 -5.05
CA GLY A 251 -12.52 -14.65 -3.93
C GLY A 251 -11.20 -15.45 -3.95
N ALA A 252 -10.52 -15.49 -5.10
CA ALA A 252 -9.18 -16.07 -5.27
C ALA A 252 -8.08 -14.98 -5.28
N GLN A 253 -8.37 -13.82 -4.70
CA GLN A 253 -7.36 -12.83 -4.38
C GLN A 253 -6.95 -13.04 -2.92
N ILE A 254 -5.66 -13.11 -2.65
CA ILE A 254 -5.12 -12.85 -1.31
C ILE A 254 -5.27 -11.35 -1.09
N ILE A 255 -6.51 -10.95 -0.85
CA ILE A 255 -6.79 -9.84 0.03
C ILE A 255 -6.21 -10.31 1.36
N PRO A 256 -5.34 -9.53 2.02
CA PRO A 256 -4.97 -9.91 3.37
C PRO A 256 -6.28 -10.20 4.09
N ASP A 257 -6.34 -11.29 4.87
CA ASP A 257 -7.17 -11.24 6.05
C ASP A 257 -6.79 -9.89 6.65
N PHE A 258 -7.68 -8.89 6.58
CA PHE A 258 -7.54 -7.72 7.41
C PHE A 258 -7.23 -8.33 8.76
N ALA A 259 -6.02 -8.18 9.32
CA ALA A 259 -5.59 -8.92 10.50
C ALA A 259 -6.81 -8.99 11.41
N ASP A 260 -7.43 -10.18 11.54
CA ASP A 260 -8.89 -10.34 11.70
C ASP A 260 -9.42 -9.18 12.52
N VAL A 261 -10.15 -8.23 11.93
CA VAL A 261 -10.35 -6.90 12.56
C VAL A 261 -11.04 -7.09 13.91
N GLY A 262 -10.29 -7.06 15.02
CA GLY A 262 -10.79 -7.40 16.37
C GLY A 262 -10.33 -8.74 16.97
N ALA A 263 -9.65 -9.62 16.24
CA ALA A 263 -9.01 -10.83 16.77
C ALA A 263 -7.61 -10.58 17.34
N GLU A 264 -6.90 -9.55 16.86
CA GLU A 264 -5.63 -9.09 17.42
C GLU A 264 -5.65 -7.59 17.72
N ILE A 265 -5.02 -7.17 18.82
CA ILE A 265 -5.09 -5.82 19.41
C ILE A 265 -4.40 -4.72 18.55
N ARG A 266 -3.88 -5.07 17.37
CA ARG A 266 -3.13 -4.16 16.48
C ARG A 266 -4.00 -3.46 15.43
N TRP A 267 -5.29 -3.79 15.32
CA TRP A 267 -6.15 -3.35 14.23
C TRP A 267 -6.33 -1.81 14.13
N ALA A 268 -6.20 -1.05 15.22
CA ALA A 268 -6.27 0.42 15.19
C ALA A 268 -5.12 1.04 14.38
N ILE A 269 -3.95 0.41 14.40
CA ILE A 269 -2.75 0.79 13.63
C ILE A 269 -2.93 0.43 12.15
N ASP A 270 -3.63 -0.67 11.87
CA ASP A 270 -3.82 -1.22 10.53
C ASP A 270 -5.17 -0.79 9.89
N ALA A 271 -5.86 0.18 10.49
CA ALA A 271 -7.17 0.62 10.07
C ALA A 271 -7.12 1.21 8.64
N PRO A 272 -8.05 0.85 7.73
CA PRO A 272 -8.09 1.43 6.40
C PRO A 272 -8.59 2.88 6.47
N LEU A 273 -7.65 3.83 6.36
CA LEU A 273 -7.93 5.26 6.46
C LEU A 273 -8.44 5.87 5.13
N ARG A 274 -9.16 6.97 5.26
CA ARG A 274 -9.53 7.91 4.20
C ARG A 274 -8.41 8.96 4.03
N PRO A 275 -8.43 9.76 2.95
CA PRO A 275 -7.45 10.84 2.75
C PRO A 275 -7.43 11.90 3.86
N ASP A 276 -8.51 12.03 4.62
CA ASP A 276 -8.64 12.94 5.77
C ASP A 276 -8.20 12.31 7.11
N GLY A 277 -7.56 11.13 7.07
CA GLY A 277 -7.09 10.40 8.25
C GLY A 277 -8.15 9.56 8.96
N THR A 278 -9.44 9.69 8.62
CA THR A 278 -10.50 8.95 9.32
C THR A 278 -10.66 7.52 8.82
N PRO A 279 -10.97 6.52 9.66
CA PRO A 279 -11.24 5.16 9.20
C PRO A 279 -12.48 5.08 8.29
N ARG A 280 -12.43 4.24 7.25
CA ARG A 280 -13.54 4.05 6.30
C ARG A 280 -14.81 3.54 7.00
N ARG A 281 -15.99 3.99 6.57
CA ARG A 281 -17.30 3.60 7.18
C ARG A 281 -17.47 2.09 7.43
N ARG A 282 -17.05 1.23 6.49
CA ARG A 282 -17.14 -0.24 6.61
C ARG A 282 -16.31 -0.84 7.75
N PHE A 283 -15.26 -0.15 8.18
CA PHE A 283 -14.40 -0.55 9.29
C PHE A 283 -15.19 -0.65 10.60
N TRP A 284 -16.03 0.34 10.88
CA TRP A 284 -16.78 0.44 12.13
C TRP A 284 -17.82 -0.67 12.28
N ALA A 285 -18.47 -1.08 11.18
CA ALA A 285 -19.42 -2.19 11.19
C ALA A 285 -18.73 -3.53 11.53
N LEU A 286 -17.62 -3.84 10.84
CA LEU A 286 -16.84 -5.07 11.07
C LEU A 286 -16.26 -5.13 12.48
N LYS A 287 -15.71 -4.01 12.95
CA LYS A 287 -15.16 -3.88 14.29
C LYS A 287 -16.23 -4.12 15.36
N LYS A 288 -17.41 -3.48 15.23
CA LYS A 288 -18.52 -3.67 16.16
C LYS A 288 -18.92 -5.15 16.24
N GLU A 289 -19.07 -5.80 15.09
CA GLU A 289 -19.40 -7.22 15.00
C GLU A 289 -18.36 -8.12 15.67
N ASN A 290 -17.06 -7.89 15.42
CA ASN A 290 -16.01 -8.73 15.99
C ASN A 290 -15.74 -8.46 17.47
N LEU A 291 -15.84 -7.20 17.91
CA LEU A 291 -15.74 -6.85 19.33
C LEU A 291 -16.85 -7.54 20.14
N GLN A 292 -18.07 -7.55 19.61
CA GLN A 292 -19.21 -8.23 20.24
C GLN A 292 -19.03 -9.76 20.32
N LYS A 293 -18.30 -10.37 19.37
CA LYS A 293 -18.00 -11.82 19.41
C LYS A 293 -16.90 -12.18 20.41
N THR A 294 -16.04 -11.24 20.78
CA THR A 294 -14.85 -11.49 21.62
C THR A 294 -15.04 -11.09 23.08
N LEU A 295 -16.02 -10.23 23.36
CA LEU A 295 -16.35 -9.80 24.70
C LEU A 295 -17.41 -10.70 25.36
N PRO A 296 -17.34 -10.90 26.69
CA PRO A 296 -18.46 -11.43 27.46
C PRO A 296 -19.72 -10.57 27.31
N ASP A 297 -20.90 -11.19 27.36
CA ASP A 297 -22.21 -10.50 27.20
C ASP A 297 -22.46 -9.41 28.26
N ASP A 298 -21.81 -9.51 29.42
CA ASP A 298 -21.89 -8.58 30.55
C ASP A 298 -20.71 -7.60 30.63
N ALA A 299 -19.82 -7.61 29.64
CA ALA A 299 -18.62 -6.80 29.67
C ALA A 299 -18.99 -5.31 29.46
N PRO A 300 -18.48 -4.39 30.31
CA PRO A 300 -18.83 -2.98 30.28
C PRO A 300 -18.14 -2.21 29.14
N PHE A 301 -18.12 -2.77 27.92
CA PHE A 301 -17.43 -2.22 26.75
C PHE A 301 -18.39 -2.04 25.59
N TYR A 302 -18.29 -0.88 24.93
CA TYR A 302 -19.17 -0.51 23.84
C TYR A 302 -18.34 -0.01 22.66
N ALA A 303 -18.46 -0.70 21.52
CA ALA A 303 -17.82 -0.27 20.28
C ALA A 303 -18.36 1.11 19.88
N ALA A 304 -17.47 2.05 19.56
CA ALA A 304 -17.90 3.34 19.04
C ALA A 304 -18.48 3.20 17.62
N ASP A 305 -19.56 3.93 17.34
CA ASP A 305 -20.17 4.01 16.02
C ASP A 305 -20.21 5.49 15.57
N PRO A 306 -19.63 5.84 14.41
CA PRO A 306 -19.65 7.23 13.92
C PRO A 306 -20.99 7.64 13.32
N VAL A 307 -21.93 6.70 13.12
CA VAL A 307 -23.25 6.93 12.52
C VAL A 307 -24.35 6.93 13.58
N ALA A 308 -24.31 5.98 14.52
CA ALA A 308 -25.32 5.82 15.56
C ALA A 308 -24.79 6.26 16.93
N ALA A 309 -25.67 6.83 17.76
CA ALA A 309 -25.36 7.01 19.17
C ALA A 309 -25.26 5.65 19.85
N VAL A 310 -24.34 5.54 20.82
CA VAL A 310 -24.15 4.34 21.62
C VAL A 310 -24.78 4.57 22.99
N GLU A 311 -25.70 3.69 23.37
CA GLU A 311 -26.33 3.68 24.69
C GLU A 311 -25.49 2.86 25.66
N ILE A 312 -25.03 3.50 26.73
CA ILE A 312 -24.12 2.94 27.72
C ILE A 312 -24.85 2.93 29.07
N PRO A 313 -25.22 1.77 29.62
CA PRO A 313 -25.67 1.62 31.00
C PRO A 313 -24.58 2.10 31.97
N VAL A 314 -24.94 3.00 32.89
CA VAL A 314 -24.03 3.56 33.89
C VAL A 314 -24.59 3.30 35.29
N ALA A 315 -23.83 2.58 36.12
CA ALA A 315 -24.16 2.44 37.54
C ALA A 315 -23.85 3.74 38.30
N ALA A 316 -24.52 3.98 39.43
CA ALA A 316 -24.18 5.08 40.33
C ALA A 316 -22.68 4.99 40.71
N ASP A 317 -21.98 6.12 40.66
CA ASP A 317 -20.54 6.27 40.92
C ASP A 317 -19.57 5.61 39.91
N ALA A 318 -20.07 5.06 38.80
CA ALA A 318 -19.21 4.48 37.76
C ALA A 318 -18.49 5.55 36.91
N LEU A 319 -17.22 5.30 36.59
CA LEU A 319 -16.45 6.12 35.66
C LEU A 319 -16.71 5.68 34.22
N VAL A 320 -17.09 6.62 33.36
CA VAL A 320 -17.19 6.38 31.91
C VAL A 320 -15.93 6.91 31.23
N GLY A 321 -15.23 5.99 30.55
CA GLY A 321 -14.05 6.30 29.76
C GLY A 321 -14.28 6.10 28.28
N ARG A 322 -13.55 6.86 27.47
CA ARG A 322 -13.46 6.69 26.03
C ARG A 322 -12.00 6.55 25.65
N LEU A 323 -11.69 5.50 24.89
CA LEU A 323 -10.42 5.37 24.21
C LEU A 323 -10.53 6.01 22.83
N MET A 324 -9.53 6.80 22.47
CA MET A 324 -9.36 7.41 21.16
C MET A 324 -8.55 6.48 20.25
N LEU A 325 -8.71 6.60 18.93
CA LEU A 325 -7.96 5.79 17.96
C LEU A 325 -6.44 5.94 18.07
N ASN A 326 -5.95 7.11 18.47
CA ASN A 326 -4.54 7.36 18.72
C ASN A 326 -4.03 6.68 20.02
N GLY A 327 -4.92 6.08 20.81
CA GLY A 327 -4.67 5.41 22.08
C GLY A 327 -4.83 6.32 23.32
N GLN A 328 -5.23 7.57 23.15
CA GLN A 328 -5.49 8.48 24.27
C GLN A 328 -6.76 8.06 25.02
N LEU A 329 -6.71 8.13 26.35
CA LEU A 329 -7.89 7.95 27.19
C LEU A 329 -8.47 9.30 27.58
N GLU A 330 -9.75 9.48 27.33
CA GLU A 330 -10.55 10.59 27.82
C GLU A 330 -11.53 10.06 28.87
N GLN A 331 -11.71 10.79 29.96
CA GLN A 331 -12.63 10.43 31.04
C GLN A 331 -13.64 11.55 31.22
N THR A 332 -14.90 11.17 31.46
CA THR A 332 -15.94 12.11 31.88
C THR A 332 -16.59 11.54 33.14
N SER A 333 -16.56 12.30 34.23
CA SER A 333 -17.35 11.98 35.42
C SER A 333 -18.80 12.33 35.13
N PHE A 334 -19.71 11.37 35.31
CA PHE A 334 -21.14 11.59 35.18
C PHE A 334 -21.77 11.56 36.56
N ASP A 335 -22.35 12.68 37.00
CA ASP A 335 -23.16 12.72 38.21
C ASP A 335 -24.55 12.15 37.87
N ALA A 336 -24.72 10.84 37.99
CA ALA A 336 -26.01 10.19 37.80
C ALA A 336 -26.79 10.18 39.12
N GLU A 337 -27.98 10.80 39.14
CA GLU A 337 -28.95 10.58 40.23
C GLU A 337 -29.48 9.14 40.16
N ALA A 338 -29.66 8.48 41.32
CA ALA A 338 -29.92 7.05 41.42
C ALA A 338 -31.16 6.57 40.61
N GLY A 339 -30.92 5.68 39.63
CA GLY A 339 -31.90 5.01 38.76
C GLY A 339 -31.24 4.44 37.49
N ASP A 340 -31.95 3.64 36.68
CA ASP A 340 -31.49 3.06 35.40
C ASP A 340 -31.00 4.16 34.44
N SER A 341 -29.72 4.50 34.54
CA SER A 341 -29.12 5.63 33.85
C SER A 341 -28.42 5.16 32.58
N VAL A 342 -28.92 5.60 31.42
CA VAL A 342 -28.34 5.31 30.10
C VAL A 342 -27.70 6.58 29.54
N LEU A 343 -26.40 6.52 29.25
CA LEU A 343 -25.66 7.59 28.58
C LEU A 343 -25.67 7.37 27.07
N SER A 344 -26.12 8.37 26.30
CA SER A 344 -26.01 8.37 24.83
C SER A 344 -24.73 9.10 24.39
N ALA A 345 -23.72 8.35 23.92
CA ALA A 345 -22.46 8.90 23.42
C ALA A 345 -22.42 8.94 21.87
N GLN A 346 -21.98 10.07 21.30
CA GLN A 346 -21.79 10.23 19.84
C GLN A 346 -20.30 10.26 19.48
N ASN A 347 -19.89 9.45 18.49
CA ASN A 347 -18.53 9.49 17.95
C ASN A 347 -18.41 10.44 16.73
N LYS A 348 -18.66 11.73 16.96
CA LYS A 348 -18.48 12.75 15.91
C LYS A 348 -17.02 12.72 15.43
N ASN A 349 -16.82 12.70 14.11
CA ASN A 349 -15.53 12.61 13.43
C ASN A 349 -14.80 11.25 13.50
N ALA A 350 -15.45 10.19 14.00
CA ALA A 350 -14.88 8.85 14.03
C ALA A 350 -13.54 8.73 14.80
N ALA A 351 -13.34 9.57 15.82
CA ALA A 351 -12.09 9.64 16.59
C ALA A 351 -12.06 8.70 17.80
N ALA A 352 -13.23 8.26 18.29
CA ALA A 352 -13.36 7.29 19.38
C ALA A 352 -13.12 5.87 18.86
N ASP A 353 -12.27 5.12 19.55
CA ASP A 353 -12.11 3.69 19.40
C ASP A 353 -13.26 2.96 20.13
N LEU A 354 -13.27 3.01 21.46
CA LEU A 354 -14.21 2.26 22.29
C LEU A 354 -14.62 3.09 23.52
N TYR A 355 -15.82 2.81 24.02
CA TYR A 355 -16.29 3.31 25.32
C TYR A 355 -16.26 2.18 26.33
N PHE A 356 -16.02 2.52 27.60
CA PHE A 356 -16.01 1.54 28.67
C PHE A 356 -16.48 2.16 29.99
N THR A 357 -17.02 1.33 30.90
CA THR A 357 -17.34 1.76 32.27
C THR A 357 -16.48 1.03 33.29
N LEU A 358 -16.08 1.73 34.35
CA LEU A 358 -15.34 1.18 35.48
C LEU A 358 -16.05 1.50 36.79
N PRO A 359 -15.93 0.64 37.81
CA PRO A 359 -16.54 0.89 39.13
C PRO A 359 -16.01 2.15 39.82
N ARG A 360 -14.74 2.53 39.58
CA ARG A 360 -14.08 3.74 40.12
C ARG A 360 -12.75 4.00 39.41
N ALA A 361 -12.29 5.26 39.38
CA ALA A 361 -11.08 5.69 38.66
C ALA A 361 -9.77 5.00 39.08
N GLY A 362 -9.67 4.56 40.34
CA GLY A 362 -8.47 3.90 40.89
C GLY A 362 -8.52 2.38 40.91
N ALA A 363 -9.56 1.75 40.35
CA ALA A 363 -9.63 0.30 40.27
C ALA A 363 -8.66 -0.25 39.21
N PRO A 364 -8.10 -1.45 39.42
CA PRO A 364 -7.45 -2.20 38.35
C PRO A 364 -8.34 -2.36 37.13
N LEU A 365 -7.74 -2.31 35.95
CA LEU A 365 -8.48 -2.53 34.71
C LEU A 365 -8.93 -4.00 34.58
N PRO A 366 -10.15 -4.24 34.06
CA PRO A 366 -10.58 -5.59 33.68
C PRO A 366 -9.61 -6.22 32.68
N ASP A 367 -9.43 -7.54 32.74
CA ASP A 367 -8.41 -8.27 31.99
C ASP A 367 -8.42 -7.98 30.48
N TYR A 368 -9.61 -7.86 29.89
CA TYR A 368 -9.75 -7.52 28.47
C TYR A 368 -9.19 -6.12 28.16
N LEU A 369 -9.61 -5.09 28.89
CA LEU A 369 -9.12 -3.72 28.70
C LEU A 369 -7.63 -3.60 29.04
N ALA A 370 -7.20 -4.28 30.10
CA ALA A 370 -5.80 -4.34 30.49
C ALA A 370 -4.94 -4.97 29.39
N GLY A 371 -5.39 -6.09 28.82
CA GLY A 371 -4.75 -6.74 27.67
C GLY A 371 -4.71 -5.83 26.45
N TYR A 372 -5.85 -5.20 26.12
CA TYR A 372 -6.01 -4.30 25.00
C TYR A 372 -5.05 -3.10 25.07
N LEU A 373 -5.07 -2.39 26.19
CA LEU A 373 -4.19 -1.24 26.41
C LEU A 373 -2.72 -1.65 26.45
N ARG A 374 -2.38 -2.81 27.05
CA ARG A 374 -1.00 -3.31 27.09
C ARG A 374 -0.44 -3.55 25.69
N ALA A 375 -1.21 -4.16 24.79
CA ALA A 375 -0.74 -4.41 23.42
C ALA A 375 -0.71 -3.13 22.57
N LEU A 376 -1.62 -2.17 22.77
CA LEU A 376 -1.50 -0.84 22.16
C LEU A 376 -0.21 -0.13 22.59
N LEU A 377 0.11 -0.16 23.89
CA LEU A 377 1.35 0.40 24.40
C LEU A 377 2.57 -0.33 23.84
N ALA A 378 2.52 -1.68 23.76
CA ALA A 378 3.60 -2.49 23.21
C ALA A 378 3.91 -2.14 21.74
N GLY A 379 2.89 -1.89 20.92
CA GLY A 379 3.09 -1.43 19.54
C GLY A 379 3.80 -0.07 19.48
N LYS A 380 3.45 0.85 20.38
CA LYS A 380 4.11 2.17 20.49
C LYS A 380 5.56 2.00 20.95
N THR A 381 5.80 1.27 22.03
CA THR A 381 7.14 1.09 22.59
C THR A 381 8.07 0.32 21.65
N GLN A 382 7.56 -0.67 20.89
CA GLN A 382 8.33 -1.34 19.86
C GLN A 382 8.77 -0.39 18.73
N THR A 383 7.89 0.52 18.32
CA THR A 383 8.23 1.54 17.31
C THR A 383 9.28 2.52 17.84
N LEU A 384 9.19 2.90 19.12
CA LEU A 384 10.22 3.71 19.78
C LEU A 384 11.56 2.98 19.85
N ALA A 385 11.56 1.68 20.20
CA ALA A 385 12.77 0.84 20.22
C ALA A 385 13.42 0.76 18.84
N TYR A 386 12.62 0.56 17.80
CA TYR A 386 13.10 0.57 16.41
C TYR A 386 13.75 1.90 16.04
N CYS A 387 13.10 3.03 16.39
CA CYS A 387 13.64 4.35 16.11
C CYS A 387 14.93 4.61 16.89
N ALA A 388 14.97 4.25 18.18
CA ALA A 388 16.14 4.37 19.02
C ALA A 388 17.33 3.56 18.46
N GLY A 389 17.11 2.27 18.17
CA GLY A 389 18.15 1.41 17.60
C GLY A 389 18.69 1.93 16.26
N THR A 390 17.82 2.48 15.41
CA THR A 390 18.24 3.10 14.14
C THR A 390 19.08 4.36 14.38
N LEU A 391 18.75 5.18 15.38
CA LEU A 391 19.54 6.37 15.75
C LEU A 391 20.89 5.99 16.38
N GLU A 392 20.94 4.93 17.18
CA GLU A 392 22.19 4.40 17.76
C GLU A 392 23.11 3.85 16.68
N GLN A 393 22.55 3.15 15.71
CA GLN A 393 23.28 2.69 14.55
C GLN A 393 23.83 3.87 13.70
N LEU A 394 23.05 4.94 13.56
CA LEU A 394 23.53 6.19 12.93
C LEU A 394 24.66 6.84 13.74
N LEU A 395 24.64 6.75 15.07
CA LEU A 395 25.75 7.22 15.92
C LEU A 395 27.01 6.40 15.70
N GLN A 396 26.88 5.08 15.66
CA GLN A 396 28.01 4.18 15.41
C GLN A 396 28.68 4.47 14.06
N ALA A 397 27.89 4.83 13.04
CA ALA A 397 28.40 5.22 11.73
C ALA A 397 29.28 6.49 11.74
N PHE A 398 29.22 7.33 12.79
CA PHE A 398 30.11 8.48 12.99
C PHE A 398 31.44 8.12 13.69
N GLU A 399 31.49 7.01 14.42
CA GLU A 399 32.62 6.67 15.29
C GLU A 399 33.67 5.77 14.59
N GLU A 400 33.30 5.06 13.53
CA GLU A 400 34.22 4.20 12.81
C GLU A 400 35.09 4.98 11.80
N PRO A 401 36.43 5.05 11.99
CA PRO A 401 37.31 5.50 10.92
C PRO A 401 37.37 4.39 9.86
N SER A 402 37.05 4.72 8.60
CA SER A 402 37.43 3.84 7.49
C SER A 402 38.95 3.62 7.57
N PRO A 403 39.46 2.37 7.59
CA PRO A 403 40.88 2.15 7.32
C PRO A 403 41.16 2.74 5.94
N PRO A 404 42.34 3.35 5.69
CA PRO A 404 42.67 3.83 4.36
C PRO A 404 42.58 2.61 3.45
N ALA A 405 41.65 2.65 2.49
CA ALA A 405 41.54 1.62 1.49
C ALA A 405 42.87 1.58 0.75
N LYS A 406 43.73 0.60 1.08
CA LYS A 406 44.73 0.16 0.12
C LYS A 406 43.92 -0.26 -1.09
N ALA A 407 44.10 0.45 -2.21
CA ALA A 407 43.47 0.09 -3.46
C ALA A 407 43.84 -1.36 -3.78
N LYS A 408 42.94 -2.30 -3.46
CA LYS A 408 43.03 -3.69 -3.90
C LYS A 408 42.65 -3.69 -5.38
N SER A 409 43.36 -4.48 -6.18
CA SER A 409 43.01 -4.63 -7.59
C SER A 409 41.56 -5.13 -7.73
N PRO A 410 40.83 -4.73 -8.79
CA PRO A 410 39.44 -5.12 -9.01
C PRO A 410 39.19 -6.63 -8.90
N ASP A 411 40.18 -7.43 -9.32
CA ASP A 411 40.10 -8.89 -9.31
C ASP A 411 40.17 -9.50 -7.91
N ALA A 412 40.92 -8.88 -6.99
CA ALA A 412 41.00 -9.35 -5.61
C ALA A 412 39.68 -9.11 -4.86
N ALA A 413 39.03 -7.95 -5.09
CA ALA A 413 37.73 -7.63 -4.49
C ALA A 413 36.60 -8.51 -5.05
N LEU A 414 36.65 -8.85 -6.34
CA LEU A 414 35.69 -9.74 -6.98
C LEU A 414 35.81 -11.17 -6.47
N SER A 415 37.04 -11.66 -6.30
CA SER A 415 37.31 -13.02 -5.82
C SER A 415 36.91 -13.21 -4.35
N GLU A 416 37.14 -12.19 -3.50
CA GLU A 416 36.75 -12.19 -2.08
C GLU A 416 35.22 -12.13 -1.92
N ALA A 417 34.53 -11.33 -2.75
CA ALA A 417 33.06 -11.27 -2.79
C ALA A 417 32.44 -12.58 -3.30
N GLN A 418 33.07 -13.24 -4.28
CA GLN A 418 32.64 -14.56 -4.76
C GLN A 418 32.84 -15.64 -3.70
N ALA A 419 33.95 -15.63 -2.95
CA ALA A 419 34.21 -16.55 -1.86
C ALA A 419 33.20 -16.39 -0.70
N ALA A 420 32.85 -15.15 -0.36
CA ALA A 420 31.82 -14.84 0.65
C ALA A 420 30.42 -15.30 0.21
N LEU A 421 30.08 -15.14 -1.08
CA LEU A 421 28.81 -15.62 -1.65
C LEU A 421 28.72 -17.15 -1.65
N ILE A 422 29.83 -17.84 -1.90
CA ILE A 422 29.93 -19.31 -1.86
C ILE A 422 29.78 -19.82 -0.42
N GLN A 423 30.43 -19.19 0.56
CA GLN A 423 30.25 -19.53 1.98
C GLN A 423 28.81 -19.29 2.47
N ALA A 424 28.19 -18.18 2.06
CA ALA A 424 26.79 -17.89 2.39
C ALA A 424 25.82 -18.94 1.81
N ASN A 425 26.03 -19.35 0.55
CA ASN A 425 25.25 -20.42 -0.07
C ASN A 425 25.49 -21.81 0.56
N GLN A 426 26.71 -22.11 0.99
CA GLN A 426 27.02 -23.36 1.70
C GLN A 426 26.40 -23.40 3.10
N ALA A 427 26.34 -22.26 3.81
CA ALA A 427 25.63 -22.12 5.07
C ALA A 427 24.11 -22.27 4.89
N LEU A 428 23.56 -21.70 3.81
CA LEU A 428 22.15 -21.83 3.44
C LEU A 428 21.77 -23.28 3.10
N HIS A 429 22.64 -24.01 2.39
CA HIS A 429 22.43 -25.43 2.08
C HIS A 429 22.59 -26.35 3.29
N LYS A 430 23.52 -26.05 4.22
CA LYS A 430 23.62 -26.77 5.51
C LYS A 430 22.41 -26.53 6.41
N ALA A 431 21.87 -25.31 6.42
CA ALA A 431 20.62 -24.98 7.12
C ALA A 431 19.41 -25.70 6.51
N ALA A 432 19.42 -25.91 5.19
CA ALA A 432 18.38 -26.67 4.48
C ALA A 432 18.46 -28.20 4.69
N SER A 433 19.59 -28.76 5.15
CA SER A 433 19.81 -30.22 5.22
C SER A 433 19.67 -30.86 6.60
N SER A 434 19.26 -30.14 7.64
CA SER A 434 19.09 -30.73 8.98
C SER A 434 17.87 -30.16 9.72
N ILE A 435 16.70 -30.30 9.10
CA ILE A 435 15.40 -30.11 9.74
C ILE A 435 14.97 -31.48 10.28
N GLY A 436 15.20 -31.69 11.57
CA GLY A 436 14.85 -32.92 12.30
C GLY A 436 15.28 -32.90 13.76
N ALA A 437 16.33 -32.13 14.11
CA ALA A 437 16.79 -31.96 15.49
C ALA A 437 16.48 -30.58 16.09
N LEU A 438 15.70 -29.75 15.38
CA LEU A 438 15.44 -28.37 15.79
C LEU A 438 14.32 -28.22 16.82
N GLU A 439 13.49 -29.24 17.08
CA GLU A 439 12.50 -29.18 18.18
C GLU A 439 13.17 -29.40 19.55
N GLU A 440 14.16 -30.28 19.65
CA GLU A 440 14.95 -30.45 20.89
C GLU A 440 15.92 -29.27 21.12
N ALA A 441 16.47 -28.69 20.05
CA ALA A 441 17.31 -27.51 20.16
C ALA A 441 16.52 -26.22 20.46
N PHE A 442 15.26 -26.11 20.05
CA PHE A 442 14.42 -24.92 20.34
C PHE A 442 14.13 -24.78 21.84
N THR A 443 13.95 -25.92 22.53
CA THR A 443 13.75 -25.94 23.98
C THR A 443 15.04 -25.58 24.73
N ALA A 444 16.21 -25.98 24.20
CA ALA A 444 17.52 -25.57 24.74
C ALA A 444 17.93 -24.13 24.36
N ALA A 445 17.39 -23.57 23.27
CA ALA A 445 17.67 -22.21 22.80
C ALA A 445 16.78 -21.15 23.45
N LEU A 446 15.59 -21.51 23.93
CA LEU A 446 14.76 -20.62 24.75
C LEU A 446 15.44 -20.23 26.08
N ASP A 447 16.37 -21.04 26.58
CA ASP A 447 17.19 -20.73 27.76
C ASP A 447 18.39 -19.80 27.48
N LYS A 448 18.65 -19.46 26.20
CA LYS A 448 19.75 -18.56 25.82
C LYS A 448 19.25 -17.40 24.96
N THR A 449 18.88 -16.34 25.66
CA THR A 449 18.84 -14.93 25.22
C THR A 449 19.70 -14.60 23.99
N GLN A 450 19.08 -14.11 22.90
CA GLN A 450 19.34 -12.85 22.18
C GLN A 450 18.62 -12.85 20.81
N SER A 451 17.93 -11.74 20.50
CA SER A 451 17.22 -11.53 19.23
C SER A 451 18.21 -11.34 18.06
N PRO A 452 17.88 -11.76 16.82
CA PRO A 452 18.77 -11.57 15.67
C PRO A 452 18.79 -10.11 15.23
N GLU A 453 19.97 -9.48 15.29
CA GLU A 453 20.22 -8.12 14.78
C GLU A 453 20.11 -8.08 13.24
N LEU A 454 19.20 -7.24 12.73
CA LEU A 454 19.27 -6.73 11.35
C LEU A 454 20.22 -5.53 11.36
N SER A 455 21.49 -5.72 11.00
CA SER A 455 22.42 -4.61 10.81
C SER A 455 22.23 -3.97 9.43
N PRO A 456 21.86 -2.68 9.31
CA PRO A 456 22.02 -1.94 8.07
C PRO A 456 23.51 -1.77 7.80
N THR A 457 23.93 -1.97 6.56
CA THR A 457 25.32 -1.70 6.15
C THR A 457 25.55 -0.19 6.17
N PHE A 458 26.28 0.34 7.15
CA PHE A 458 26.60 1.77 7.21
C PHE A 458 27.87 2.07 6.41
N PHE A 459 27.84 3.18 5.67
CA PHE A 459 29.04 3.87 5.22
C PHE A 459 29.51 4.77 6.37
N SER A 460 30.82 4.95 6.56
CA SER A 460 31.38 5.92 7.50
C SER A 460 30.86 7.33 7.18
N LEU A 461 30.26 7.99 8.18
CA LEU A 461 29.71 9.34 8.05
C LEU A 461 30.71 10.37 8.60
N ASP A 462 30.91 11.45 7.84
CA ASP A 462 31.76 12.57 8.29
C ASP A 462 31.01 13.40 9.35
N ALA A 463 31.43 13.25 10.60
CA ALA A 463 30.86 13.97 11.75
C ALA A 463 30.92 15.50 11.60
N ALA A 464 31.93 16.05 10.91
CA ALA A 464 32.02 17.49 10.68
C ALA A 464 30.93 17.99 9.70
N ARG A 465 30.54 17.15 8.72
CA ARG A 465 29.52 17.48 7.71
C ARG A 465 28.09 17.26 8.21
N PHE A 466 27.86 16.27 9.07
CA PHE A 466 26.52 15.93 9.57
C PHE A 466 26.32 16.25 11.06
N LYS A 467 27.00 17.27 11.58
CA LYS A 467 27.00 17.66 13.00
C LYS A 467 25.59 17.79 13.61
N THR A 468 24.64 18.38 12.88
CA THR A 468 23.25 18.54 13.33
C THR A 468 22.54 17.19 13.51
N LEU A 469 22.78 16.24 12.60
CA LEU A 469 22.23 14.89 12.70
C LEU A 469 22.89 14.13 13.85
N GLN A 470 24.21 14.18 13.96
CA GLN A 470 24.94 13.52 15.05
C GLN A 470 24.43 14.00 16.41
N SER A 471 24.31 15.32 16.60
CA SER A 471 23.79 15.91 17.84
C SER A 471 22.34 15.49 18.11
N ALA A 472 21.49 15.43 17.08
CA ALA A 472 20.13 14.94 17.22
C ALA A 472 20.09 13.46 17.63
N CYS A 473 20.91 12.60 17.03
CA CYS A 473 20.96 11.18 17.39
C CYS A 473 21.44 11.01 18.85
N GLN A 474 22.49 11.72 19.28
CA GLN A 474 23.00 11.69 20.66
C GLN A 474 21.95 12.10 21.69
N THR A 475 21.12 13.09 21.34
CA THR A 475 20.12 13.64 22.25
C THR A 475 18.85 12.79 22.30
N LEU A 476 18.42 12.23 21.16
CA LEU A 476 17.12 11.58 21.03
C LEU A 476 17.15 10.08 21.34
N ALA A 477 18.22 9.37 20.98
CA ALA A 477 18.29 7.93 21.14
C ALA A 477 18.08 7.46 22.60
N PRO A 478 18.72 8.07 23.62
CA PRO A 478 18.51 7.66 25.02
C PRO A 478 17.07 7.87 25.49
N GLY A 479 16.44 8.98 25.10
CA GLY A 479 15.05 9.29 25.46
C GLY A 479 14.05 8.33 24.84
N LEU A 480 14.25 7.98 23.57
CA LEU A 480 13.43 6.98 22.88
C LEU A 480 13.62 5.57 23.48
N ASN A 481 14.85 5.18 23.80
CA ASN A 481 15.11 3.90 24.46
C ASN A 481 14.50 3.81 25.85
N ALA A 482 14.60 4.87 26.67
CA ALA A 482 13.95 4.93 27.97
C ALA A 482 12.42 4.82 27.84
N ALA A 483 11.81 5.53 26.88
CA ALA A 483 10.38 5.43 26.63
C ALA A 483 9.96 4.04 26.11
N ALA A 484 10.79 3.41 25.27
CA ALA A 484 10.57 2.06 24.74
C ALA A 484 10.60 0.96 25.82
N GLN A 485 11.33 1.18 26.91
CA GLN A 485 11.37 0.26 28.05
C GLN A 485 10.19 0.43 29.01
N THR A 486 9.24 1.33 28.71
CA THR A 486 8.03 1.50 29.52
C THR A 486 7.21 0.22 29.52
N THR A 487 7.00 -0.36 30.70
CA THR A 487 6.16 -1.53 30.91
C THR A 487 5.01 -1.20 31.86
N LEU A 488 3.93 -1.98 31.77
CA LEU A 488 2.81 -1.92 32.71
C LEU A 488 2.83 -3.15 33.61
N PRO A 489 2.52 -3.01 34.90
CA PRO A 489 2.41 -4.16 35.80
C PRO A 489 1.28 -5.11 35.34
N ALA A 490 1.26 -6.33 35.90
CA ALA A 490 0.24 -7.34 35.57
C ALA A 490 -1.18 -6.80 35.82
N SER A 491 -1.36 -6.09 36.94
CA SER A 491 -2.55 -5.33 37.30
C SER A 491 -2.19 -3.85 37.33
N PHE A 492 -2.92 -3.01 36.59
CA PHE A 492 -2.65 -1.57 36.45
C PHE A 492 -3.95 -0.78 36.32
N THR A 493 -3.88 0.53 36.59
CA THR A 493 -5.01 1.47 36.54
C THR A 493 -5.01 2.30 35.25
N LEU A 494 -6.10 3.05 34.99
CA LEU A 494 -6.13 4.02 33.89
C LEU A 494 -5.01 5.06 34.01
N ALA A 495 -4.67 5.48 35.23
CA ALA A 495 -3.61 6.46 35.47
C ALA A 495 -2.23 5.92 35.07
N ASP A 496 -1.96 4.64 35.40
CA ASP A 496 -0.71 3.97 35.02
C ASP A 496 -0.55 3.90 33.50
N TYR A 497 -1.61 3.50 32.78
CA TYR A 497 -1.61 3.50 31.32
C TYR A 497 -1.45 4.91 30.76
N THR A 498 -2.21 5.88 31.27
CA THR A 498 -2.17 7.26 30.77
C THR A 498 -0.78 7.86 30.92
N ALA A 499 -0.11 7.60 32.05
CA ALA A 499 1.26 8.02 32.26
C ALA A 499 2.25 7.32 31.31
N ALA A 500 2.09 6.01 31.08
CA ALA A 500 2.93 5.26 30.15
C ALA A 500 2.74 5.69 28.69
N HIS A 501 1.49 5.86 28.27
CA HIS A 501 1.11 6.37 26.96
C HIS A 501 1.66 7.77 26.73
N ARG A 502 1.48 8.69 27.68
CA ARG A 502 2.00 10.05 27.58
C ARG A 502 3.52 10.08 27.44
N ARG A 503 4.25 9.28 28.24
CA ARG A 503 5.71 9.15 28.07
C ARG A 503 6.11 8.72 26.66
N ALA A 504 5.40 7.76 26.08
CA ALA A 504 5.67 7.28 24.73
C ALA A 504 5.39 8.36 23.67
N VAL A 505 4.25 9.05 23.79
CA VAL A 505 3.83 10.12 22.85
C VAL A 505 4.75 11.35 22.96
N ASP A 506 5.10 11.78 24.18
CA ASP A 506 6.00 12.91 24.39
C ASP A 506 7.40 12.63 23.80
N ALA A 507 7.93 11.43 24.02
CA ALA A 507 9.20 11.01 23.44
C ALA A 507 9.14 10.95 21.90
N ALA A 508 8.05 10.41 21.34
CA ALA A 508 7.82 10.41 19.90
C ALA A 508 7.73 11.83 19.33
N GLY A 509 7.04 12.73 20.02
CA GLY A 509 6.80 14.11 19.59
C GLY A 509 8.08 14.94 19.60
N GLN A 510 8.86 14.81 20.67
CA GLN A 510 10.17 15.42 20.76
C GLN A 510 11.11 14.91 19.66
N ALA A 511 11.14 13.59 19.42
CA ALA A 511 11.95 13.02 18.35
C ALA A 511 11.50 13.47 16.97
N PHE A 512 10.19 13.48 16.71
CA PHE A 512 9.62 13.93 15.44
C PHE A 512 9.95 15.39 15.16
N HIS A 513 9.77 16.29 16.13
CA HIS A 513 10.07 17.71 15.95
C HIS A 513 11.55 17.94 15.60
N ASN A 514 12.45 17.31 16.35
CA ASN A 514 13.90 17.43 16.14
C ASN A 514 14.35 16.79 14.82
N LEU A 515 13.89 15.58 14.49
CA LEU A 515 14.22 14.92 13.23
C LEU A 515 13.65 15.67 12.02
N ASN A 516 12.51 16.34 12.15
CA ASN A 516 11.95 17.16 11.09
C ASN A 516 12.81 18.42 10.84
N ALA A 517 13.32 19.04 11.90
CA ALA A 517 14.29 20.13 11.79
C ALA A 517 15.59 19.66 11.11
N VAL A 518 16.11 18.48 11.48
CA VAL A 518 17.26 17.84 10.83
C VAL A 518 16.97 17.59 9.34
N LEU A 519 15.81 17.03 9.00
CA LEU A 519 15.44 16.71 7.62
C LEU A 519 15.35 17.98 6.75
N ARG A 520 14.79 19.07 7.28
CA ARG A 520 14.75 20.37 6.60
C ARG A 520 16.16 20.88 6.32
N ARG A 521 17.04 20.81 7.32
CA ARG A 521 18.44 21.26 7.17
C ARG A 521 19.21 20.41 6.16
N LEU A 522 19.05 19.09 6.19
CA LEU A 522 19.66 18.19 5.21
C LEU A 522 19.23 18.55 3.78
N ARG A 523 17.94 18.86 3.57
CA ARG A 523 17.43 19.28 2.25
C ARG A 523 18.04 20.60 1.78
N GLU A 524 18.18 21.58 2.67
CA GLU A 524 18.82 22.87 2.37
C GLU A 524 20.30 22.68 1.97
N GLU A 525 21.05 21.88 2.72
CA GLU A 525 22.47 21.64 2.47
C GLU A 525 22.71 20.78 1.23
N LEU A 526 21.84 19.80 0.95
CA LEU A 526 21.86 19.03 -0.30
C LEU A 526 21.54 19.91 -1.52
N ALA A 527 20.55 20.81 -1.41
CA ALA A 527 20.19 21.73 -2.48
C ALA A 527 21.31 22.75 -2.75
N ALA A 528 22.04 23.17 -1.72
CA ALA A 528 23.20 24.06 -1.83
C ALA A 528 24.49 23.34 -2.30
N GLY A 529 24.47 22.01 -2.48
CA GLY A 529 25.65 21.22 -2.83
C GLY A 529 26.71 21.11 -1.72
N ALA A 530 26.36 21.47 -0.48
CA ALA A 530 27.25 21.42 0.68
C ALA A 530 27.45 19.98 1.21
N LEU A 531 26.52 19.07 0.90
CA LEU A 531 26.59 17.66 1.26
C LEU A 531 26.89 16.77 0.04
N PRO A 532 27.65 15.68 0.23
CA PRO A 532 27.89 14.70 -0.83
C PRO A 532 26.59 13.95 -1.21
N PRO A 533 26.54 13.27 -2.36
CA PRO A 533 25.36 12.49 -2.78
C PRO A 533 24.91 11.42 -1.76
N THR A 534 25.81 10.93 -0.91
CA THR A 534 25.49 10.03 0.22
C THR A 534 24.54 10.66 1.25
N GLY A 535 24.43 11.99 1.30
CA GLY A 535 23.47 12.69 2.13
C GLY A 535 22.00 12.40 1.78
N TRP A 536 21.70 11.94 0.56
CA TRP A 536 20.36 11.46 0.21
C TRP A 536 19.98 10.15 0.91
N SER A 537 20.95 9.27 1.15
CA SER A 537 20.72 8.04 1.93
C SER A 537 20.40 8.34 3.38
N VAL A 538 21.13 9.31 3.96
CA VAL A 538 20.89 9.82 5.31
C VAL A 538 19.52 10.50 5.41
N HIS A 539 19.18 11.33 4.43
CA HIS A 539 17.85 11.96 4.30
C HIS A 539 16.73 10.92 4.27
N ALA A 540 16.86 9.85 3.49
CA ALA A 540 15.86 8.79 3.39
C ALA A 540 15.64 8.06 4.73
N GLN A 541 16.70 7.81 5.49
CA GLN A 541 16.62 7.18 6.81
C GLN A 541 15.91 8.09 7.83
N VAL A 542 16.29 9.38 7.90
CA VAL A 542 15.61 10.36 8.78
C VAL A 542 14.13 10.50 8.40
N GLN A 543 13.81 10.48 7.10
CA GLN A 543 12.43 10.51 6.63
C GLN A 543 11.64 9.25 7.03
N ALA A 544 12.25 8.07 6.98
CA ALA A 544 11.61 6.83 7.42
C ALA A 544 11.34 6.81 8.93
N LEU A 545 12.25 7.37 9.73
CA LEU A 545 12.03 7.56 11.17
C LEU A 545 10.86 8.49 11.45
N LEU A 546 10.77 9.62 10.74
CA LEU A 546 9.64 10.55 10.88
C LEU A 546 8.30 9.90 10.52
N GLN A 547 8.26 9.09 9.46
CA GLN A 547 7.05 8.33 9.10
C GLN A 547 6.67 7.29 10.16
N SER A 548 7.68 6.68 10.81
CA SER A 548 7.44 5.70 11.87
C SER A 548 6.88 6.35 13.14
N LEU A 549 7.20 7.62 13.39
CA LEU A 549 6.73 8.36 14.56
C LEU A 549 5.40 9.09 14.34
N SER A 550 5.05 9.43 13.09
CA SER A 550 3.93 10.34 12.79
C SER A 550 2.57 9.88 13.27
N TRP A 551 2.29 8.57 13.26
CA TRP A 551 0.99 8.03 13.70
C TRP A 551 0.75 8.14 15.21
N MET A 552 1.80 8.41 16.01
CA MET A 552 1.66 8.59 17.45
C MET A 552 1.26 10.01 17.86
N LEU A 553 1.23 10.96 16.93
CA LEU A 553 1.26 12.40 17.20
C LEU A 553 0.02 13.16 16.71
N GLU A 554 -1.09 12.47 16.46
CA GLU A 554 -2.32 13.12 15.99
C GLU A 554 -2.90 14.07 17.06
N ASP A 555 -2.54 15.34 16.92
CA ASP A 555 -3.45 16.49 16.79
C ASP A 555 -3.73 16.78 15.30
#